data_AF-A0A355RFW7-F1
#
_entry.id   AF-A0A355RFW7-F1
#
_cell.length_a   1.000
_cell.length_b   1.000
_cell.length_c   1.000
_cell.angle_alpha   90.00
_cell.angle_beta   90.00
_cell.angle_gamma   90.00
#
_symmetry.space_group_name_H-M   'P 1'
#
loop_
_entity.id
_entity.type
_entity.pdbx_description
1 polymer ?
#
loop_
_entity_poly.entity_id
_entity_poly.type
_entity_poly.pdbx_seq_one_letter_code
_entity_poly.pdbx_strand_id
1 'polypeptide(L)'
;DEIQKQYVITARAKGLSDRRVLWGHVFRNAMLIVIAGFPAVFIGVFFGGSLIIETIFSLDGLGRMGFEAAVARDYPVIFGTLFVFGLMGLVVGILSDLMYVFVDPRIDFERREG
;
A
#
# COMPACT_ATOMS: atom_id res chain seq x y z
N ASP A 1 0.75 -16.29 12.59
CA ASP A 1 2.13 -16.17 13.12
C ASP A 1 2.35 -15.16 14.23
N GLU A 2 1.82 -13.94 14.20
CA GLU A 2 2.15 -12.91 15.23
C GLU A 2 1.77 -13.27 16.68
N ILE A 3 0.77 -14.15 16.89
CA ILE A 3 0.29 -14.55 18.22
C ILE A 3 1.31 -15.45 18.97
N GLN A 4 2.24 -16.08 18.25
CA GLN A 4 3.19 -17.06 18.82
C GLN A 4 4.53 -16.42 19.24
N LYS A 5 4.75 -15.12 19.02
CA LYS A 5 6.02 -14.47 19.30
C LYS A 5 6.20 -14.19 20.81
N GLN A 6 7.45 -14.30 21.28
CA GLN A 6 7.81 -14.21 22.70
C GLN A 6 7.31 -12.94 23.40
N TYR A 7 7.14 -11.82 22.69
CA TYR A 7 6.60 -10.58 23.26
C TYR A 7 5.14 -10.72 23.74
N VAL A 8 4.32 -11.57 23.11
CA VAL A 8 2.93 -11.86 23.52
C VAL A 8 2.92 -12.67 24.82
N ILE A 9 3.85 -13.62 24.95
CA ILE A 9 4.01 -14.49 26.12
C ILE A 9 4.47 -13.67 27.33
N THR A 10 5.41 -12.72 27.13
CA THR A 10 5.86 -11.80 28.19
C THR A 10 4.78 -10.80 28.59
N ALA A 11 3.96 -10.29 27.64
CA ALA A 11 2.85 -9.41 27.95
C ALA A 11 1.73 -10.12 28.73
N ARG A 12 1.47 -11.39 28.42
CA ARG A 12 0.55 -12.25 29.17
C ARG A 12 1.08 -12.56 30.57
N ALA A 13 2.39 -12.80 30.72
CA ALA A 13 3.04 -12.98 32.03
C ALA A 13 3.01 -11.72 32.91
N LYS A 14 2.84 -10.52 32.34
CA LYS A 14 2.65 -9.25 33.06
C LYS A 14 1.20 -9.01 33.52
N GLY A 15 0.26 -9.93 33.30
CA GLY A 15 -1.13 -9.82 33.76
C GLY A 15 -2.03 -8.89 32.94
N LEU A 16 -1.61 -8.53 31.72
CA LEU A 16 -2.43 -7.72 30.80
C LEU A 16 -3.51 -8.59 30.15
N SER A 17 -4.76 -8.09 30.14
CA SER A 17 -5.90 -8.79 29.54
C SER A 17 -5.68 -9.03 28.04
N ASP A 18 -6.11 -10.20 27.54
CA ASP A 18 -5.91 -10.62 26.15
C ASP A 18 -6.40 -9.57 25.13
N ARG A 19 -7.48 -8.83 25.44
CA ARG A 19 -7.96 -7.70 24.59
C ARG A 19 -6.95 -6.57 24.48
N ARG A 20 -6.22 -6.23 25.55
CA ARG A 20 -5.25 -5.13 25.55
C ARG A 20 -3.94 -5.52 24.85
N VAL A 21 -3.55 -6.80 24.92
CA VAL A 21 -2.41 -7.34 24.15
C VAL A 21 -2.74 -7.45 22.66
N LEU A 22 -3.95 -7.92 22.34
CA LEU A 22 -4.41 -8.05 20.96
C LEU A 22 -4.52 -6.68 20.28
N TRP A 23 -5.19 -5.70 20.90
CA TRP A 23 -5.36 -4.36 20.33
C TRP A 23 -4.12 -3.47 20.42
N GLY A 24 -3.31 -3.61 21.47
CA GLY A 24 -2.17 -2.73 21.71
C GLY A 24 -0.87 -3.18 21.06
N HIS A 25 -0.58 -4.49 21.05
CA HIS A 25 0.70 -5.03 20.55
C HIS A 25 0.54 -5.80 19.25
N VAL A 26 -0.40 -6.76 19.20
CA VAL A 26 -0.54 -7.64 18.01
C VAL A 26 -1.15 -6.89 16.83
N PHE A 27 -2.22 -6.12 17.06
CA PHE A 27 -2.86 -5.30 16.02
C PHE A 27 -1.91 -4.23 15.49
N ARG A 28 -1.15 -3.58 16.38
CA ARG A 28 -0.15 -2.57 16.01
C ARG A 28 0.98 -3.17 15.16
N ASN A 29 1.49 -4.34 15.52
CA ASN A 29 2.55 -5.01 14.75
C ASN A 29 2.04 -5.61 13.43
N ALA A 30 0.81 -6.13 13.41
CA ALA A 30 0.18 -6.63 12.19
C ALA A 30 -0.12 -5.50 11.19
N MET A 31 -0.57 -4.33 11.68
CA MET A 31 -0.82 -3.15 10.84
C MET A 31 0.46 -2.64 10.17
N LEU A 32 1.62 -2.73 10.81
CA LEU A 32 2.91 -2.37 10.17
C LEU A 32 3.19 -3.22 8.94
N ILE A 33 2.95 -4.54 9.01
CA ILE A 33 3.14 -5.45 7.87
C ILE A 33 2.13 -5.13 6.76
N VAL A 34 0.87 -4.86 7.13
CA VAL A 34 -0.17 -4.51 6.16
C VAL A 34 0.15 -3.18 5.48
N ILE A 35 0.51 -2.13 6.21
CA ILE A 35 0.79 -0.81 5.63
C ILE A 35 2.10 -0.81 4.82
N ALA A 36 3.09 -1.63 5.18
CA ALA A 36 4.30 -1.79 4.38
C ALA A 36 4.07 -2.55 3.07
N GLY A 37 3.24 -3.58 3.08
CA GLY A 37 2.97 -4.39 1.89
C GLY A 37 1.88 -3.83 0.99
N PHE A 38 0.89 -3.14 1.57
CA PHE A 38 -0.35 -2.77 0.88
C PHE A 38 -0.12 -1.82 -0.30
N PRO A 39 0.66 -0.73 -0.20
CA PRO A 39 0.85 0.20 -1.33
C PRO A 39 1.48 -0.48 -2.54
N ALA A 40 2.51 -1.29 -2.33
CA ALA A 40 3.21 -1.99 -3.40
C ALA A 40 2.31 -3.02 -4.10
N VAL A 41 1.59 -3.84 -3.32
CA VAL A 41 0.65 -4.83 -3.85
C VAL A 41 -0.53 -4.15 -4.54
N PHE A 42 -1.07 -3.10 -3.94
CA PHE A 42 -2.19 -2.35 -4.49
C PHE A 42 -1.84 -1.73 -5.84
N ILE A 43 -0.69 -1.05 -5.95
CA ILE A 43 -0.23 -0.50 -7.23
C ILE A 43 -0.02 -1.61 -8.26
N GLY A 44 0.66 -2.70 -7.90
CA GLY A 44 0.92 -3.81 -8.83
C GLY A 44 -0.34 -4.47 -9.37
N VAL A 45 -1.31 -4.75 -8.50
CA VAL A 45 -2.60 -5.35 -8.87
C VAL A 45 -3.47 -4.35 -9.63
N PHE A 46 -3.47 -3.07 -9.24
CA PHE A 46 -4.30 -2.06 -9.90
C PHE A 46 -3.78 -1.76 -11.30
N PHE A 47 -2.47 -1.63 -11.50
CA PHE A 47 -1.89 -1.41 -12.83
C PHE A 47 -1.98 -2.64 -13.72
N GLY A 48 -1.56 -3.82 -13.23
CA GLY A 48 -1.59 -5.04 -14.04
C GLY A 48 -3.00 -5.57 -14.28
N GLY A 49 -3.88 -5.45 -13.28
CA GLY A 49 -5.26 -5.92 -13.32
C GLY A 49 -6.19 -4.99 -14.09
N SER A 50 -6.04 -3.66 -14.00
CA SER A 50 -6.94 -2.73 -14.69
C SER A 50 -6.92 -2.93 -16.20
N LEU A 51 -5.75 -3.06 -16.83
CA LEU A 51 -5.65 -3.29 -18.28
C LEU A 51 -6.36 -4.58 -18.72
N ILE A 52 -6.21 -5.67 -17.96
CA ILE A 52 -6.86 -6.95 -18.26
C ILE A 52 -8.38 -6.82 -18.11
N ILE A 53 -8.84 -6.21 -17.02
CA ILE A 53 -10.27 -5.99 -16.76
C ILE A 53 -10.87 -5.07 -17.84
N GLU A 54 -10.21 -3.97 -18.17
CA GLU A 54 -10.63 -3.03 -19.22
C GLU A 54 -10.74 -3.72 -20.58
N THR A 55 -9.81 -4.61 -20.90
CA THR A 55 -9.82 -5.37 -22.15
C THR A 55 -10.96 -6.40 -22.18
N ILE A 56 -11.12 -7.21 -21.12
CA ILE A 56 -12.15 -8.26 -21.05
C ILE A 56 -13.56 -7.68 -21.06
N PHE A 57 -13.79 -6.62 -20.27
CA PHE A 57 -15.11 -5.98 -20.14
C PHE A 57 -15.34 -4.86 -21.15
N SER A 58 -14.41 -4.64 -22.08
CA SER A 58 -14.47 -3.59 -23.09
C SER A 58 -14.69 -2.18 -22.54
N LEU A 59 -14.16 -1.90 -21.35
CA LEU A 59 -14.30 -0.60 -20.68
C LEU A 59 -13.30 0.41 -21.28
N ASP A 60 -13.74 1.64 -21.46
CA ASP A 60 -12.90 2.76 -21.85
C ASP A 60 -12.09 3.27 -20.64
N GLY A 61 -10.93 2.65 -20.43
CA GLY A 61 -10.01 3.03 -19.36
C GLY A 61 -8.65 3.51 -19.88
N LEU A 62 -7.89 4.12 -18.95
CA LEU A 62 -6.57 4.68 -19.25
C LEU A 62 -5.53 3.59 -19.54
N GLY A 63 -5.69 2.39 -19.00
CA GLY A 63 -4.79 1.26 -19.25
C GLY A 63 -4.90 0.79 -20.70
N ARG A 64 -6.12 0.55 -21.17
CA ARG A 64 -6.40 0.20 -22.56
C ARG A 64 -6.00 1.32 -23.52
N MET A 65 -6.34 2.57 -23.20
CA MET A 65 -6.00 3.73 -24.03
C MET A 65 -4.48 3.90 -24.19
N GLY A 66 -3.71 3.75 -23.09
CA GLY A 66 -2.25 3.81 -23.14
C GLY A 66 -1.65 2.66 -23.97
N PHE A 67 -2.22 1.46 -23.88
CA PHE A 67 -1.79 0.31 -24.67
C PHE A 67 -2.06 0.48 -26.17
N GLU A 68 -3.27 0.91 -26.53
CA GLU A 68 -3.64 1.17 -27.93
C GLU A 68 -2.78 2.29 -28.53
N ALA A 69 -2.55 3.37 -27.78
CA ALA A 69 -1.65 4.45 -28.20
C ALA A 69 -0.22 3.97 -28.43
N ALA A 70 0.30 3.06 -27.59
CA ALA A 70 1.61 2.46 -27.76
C ALA A 70 1.72 1.64 -29.05
N VAL A 71 0.68 0.86 -29.38
CA VAL A 71 0.60 0.09 -30.63
C VAL A 71 0.47 1.01 -31.84
N ALA A 72 -0.36 2.05 -31.75
CA ALA A 72 -0.58 3.05 -32.79
C ALA A 72 0.58 4.05 -32.95
N ARG A 73 1.58 4.00 -32.06
CA ARG A 73 2.70 4.96 -31.97
C ARG A 73 2.24 6.41 -31.81
N ASP A 74 1.14 6.61 -31.10
CA ASP A 74 0.62 7.93 -30.75
C ASP A 74 1.38 8.47 -29.52
N TYR A 75 2.57 9.03 -29.77
CA TYR A 75 3.45 9.53 -28.72
C TYR A 75 2.78 10.56 -27.78
N PRO A 76 1.99 11.54 -28.27
CA PRO A 76 1.25 12.44 -27.40
C PRO A 76 0.36 11.71 -26.37
N VAL A 77 -0.42 10.72 -26.81
CA VAL A 77 -1.32 9.97 -25.92
C VAL A 77 -0.54 9.05 -24.98
N ILE A 78 0.57 8.45 -25.44
CA ILE A 78 1.47 7.67 -24.57
C ILE A 78 2.02 8.54 -23.44
N PHE A 79 2.57 9.71 -23.75
CA PHE A 79 3.11 10.60 -22.72
C PHE A 79 2.02 11.14 -21.78
N GLY A 80 0.83 11.43 -22.31
CA GLY A 80 -0.32 11.84 -21.50
C GLY A 80 -0.76 10.76 -20.51
N THR A 81 -0.91 9.53 -20.97
CA THR A 81 -1.30 8.41 -20.10
C THR A 81 -0.22 8.08 -19.08
N LEU A 82 1.07 8.07 -19.47
CA LEU A 82 2.19 7.91 -18.54
C LEU A 82 2.23 9.00 -17.46
N PHE A 83 2.01 10.26 -17.83
CA PHE A 83 1.96 11.36 -16.88
C PHE A 83 0.84 11.17 -15.86
N VAL A 84 -0.37 10.82 -16.31
CA VAL A 84 -1.53 10.58 -15.43
C VAL A 84 -1.26 9.40 -14.49
N PHE A 85 -0.65 8.33 -14.98
CA PHE A 85 -0.26 7.19 -14.14
C PHE A 85 0.81 7.57 -13.11
N GLY A 86 1.81 8.36 -13.49
CA GLY A 86 2.82 8.87 -12.56
C GLY A 86 2.21 9.75 -11.48
N LEU A 87 1.27 10.65 -11.86
CA LEU A 87 0.55 11.50 -10.92
C LEU A 87 -0.31 10.68 -9.95
N MET A 88 -1.04 9.67 -10.44
CA MET A 88 -1.78 8.75 -9.57
C MET A 88 -0.86 8.00 -8.61
N GLY A 89 0.29 7.51 -9.10
CA GLY A 89 1.29 6.84 -8.26
C GLY A 89 1.81 7.75 -7.15
N LEU A 90 2.08 9.02 -7.46
CA LEU A 90 2.47 10.02 -6.46
C LEU A 90 1.37 10.23 -5.41
N VAL A 91 0.11 10.40 -5.84
CA VAL A 91 -1.04 10.59 -4.93
C VAL A 91 -1.21 9.37 -4.02
N VAL A 92 -1.15 8.16 -4.57
CA VAL A 92 -1.24 6.91 -3.78
C VAL A 92 -0.06 6.80 -2.81
N GLY A 93 1.15 7.19 -3.22
CA GLY A 93 2.32 7.26 -2.35
C GLY A 93 2.09 8.20 -1.17
N ILE A 94 1.65 9.43 -1.42
CA ILE A 94 1.36 10.41 -0.36
C ILE A 94 0.23 9.91 0.56
N LEU A 95 -0.82 9.31 0.01
CA LEU A 95 -1.89 8.71 0.83
C LEU A 95 -1.35 7.57 1.70
N SER A 96 -0.43 6.76 1.17
CA SER A 96 0.22 5.69 1.92
C SER A 96 1.07 6.24 3.05
N ASP A 97 1.86 7.29 2.79
CA ASP A 97 2.66 7.99 3.81
C ASP A 97 1.77 8.61 4.90
N LEU A 98 0.63 9.22 4.52
CA LEU A 98 -0.31 9.79 5.48
C LEU A 98 -0.97 8.69 6.33
N MET A 99 -1.36 7.57 5.72
CA MET A 99 -1.88 6.40 6.43
C MET A 99 -0.83 5.84 7.41
N TYR A 100 0.44 5.84 7.01
CA TYR A 100 1.56 5.48 7.88
C TYR A 100 1.62 6.35 9.14
N VAL A 101 1.58 7.68 8.98
CA VAL A 101 1.62 8.64 10.09
C VAL A 101 0.38 8.52 10.98
N PHE A 102 -0.81 8.32 10.39
CA PHE A 102 -2.05 8.23 11.14
C PHE A 102 -2.15 6.94 11.96
N VAL A 103 -1.65 5.82 11.43
CA VAL A 103 -1.70 4.53 12.13
C VAL A 103 -0.58 4.38 13.16
N ASP A 104 0.60 4.96 12.92
CA ASP A 104 1.70 4.92 13.89
C ASP A 104 2.21 6.32 14.28
N PRO A 105 1.68 6.94 15.35
CA PRO A 105 2.10 8.25 15.84
C PRO A 105 3.46 8.21 16.58
N ARG A 106 4.31 7.21 16.28
CA ARG A 106 5.62 7.01 16.91
C ARG A 106 6.76 6.87 15.91
N ILE A 107 6.56 7.27 14.65
CA ILE A 107 7.67 7.72 13.80
C ILE A 107 8.15 9.06 14.38
N ASP A 108 8.76 8.97 15.56
CA ASP A 108 9.71 9.95 16.03
C ASP A 108 10.85 9.93 15.02
N PHE A 109 11.07 11.07 14.37
CA PHE A 109 12.29 11.37 13.62
C PHE A 109 13.54 11.44 14.53
N GLU A 110 13.49 10.87 15.74
CA GLU A 110 14.42 11.14 16.84
C GLU A 110 15.46 10.05 17.12
N ARG A 111 15.61 9.03 16.26
CA ARG A 111 16.75 8.11 16.38
C ARG A 111 17.35 7.69 15.05
N ARG A 112 17.79 8.68 14.29
CA ARG A 112 19.01 8.56 13.50
C ARG A 112 20.14 9.23 14.30
N GLU A 113 20.64 8.54 15.32
CA GLU A 113 21.92 8.89 15.95
C GLU A 113 22.74 7.62 16.08
N GLY A 114 23.96 7.66 15.53
CA GLY A 114 24.98 6.62 15.59
C GLY A 114 25.78 6.56 14.31
#